data_AF-A0A538JHW9-F1
#
_entry.id   AF-A0A538JHW9-F1
#
_cell.length_a   1.000
_cell.length_b   1.000
_cell.length_c   1.000
_cell.angle_alpha   90.00
_cell.angle_beta   90.00
_cell.angle_gamma   90.00
#
_symmetry.space_group_name_H-M   'P 1'
#
loop_
_entity.id
_entity.type
_entity.pdbx_description
1 polymer ?
#
loop_
_entity_poly.entity_id
_entity_poly.type
_entity_poly.pdbx_seq_one_letter_code
_entity_poly.pdbx_strand_id
1 'polypeptide(L)'
;MHLPMLPRVKLAAFVLVVLTLPLAGCNDSKRTSAVEAGTTTQTAPPPARTYHSRPDLKPPLVRIGTVAHRTGPGYVFIAPKMVVAQAGPMIMDNRGEVIWFKPLNTRGVTDFRVQHYHGKPVLTWWRGHVSNVGVGDGWYVIYDTSYRPVAEVRPGNELVGDVHEFLITKNDTALFTVYHRLPVDLSSVGGPKEGSIWDGIVQEVDIATGRVLFEWHSYPEVAIAESYAPPPKAKAGAKAAPYDYFHVNSIDMEASGNLLVSARNTHTVYEIDRKTKKVL
;
A
#
# COMPACT_ATOMS: atom_id res chain seq x y z
N MET A 1 -44.58 40.97 9.56
CA MET A 1 -44.18 42.40 9.44
C MET A 1 -42.67 42.52 9.63
N HIS A 2 -42.02 43.37 8.84
CA HIS A 2 -40.69 43.98 9.09
C HIS A 2 -39.44 43.09 9.30
N LEU A 3 -38.70 42.90 8.18
CA LEU A 3 -37.26 43.23 8.08
C LEU A 3 -37.02 44.73 8.44
N PRO A 4 -35.79 45.26 8.68
CA PRO A 4 -34.52 44.99 7.95
C PRO A 4 -33.29 44.91 8.90
N MET A 5 -32.00 45.17 8.59
CA MET A 5 -31.29 45.76 7.43
C MET A 5 -29.79 45.36 7.39
N LEU A 6 -29.11 45.74 6.30
CA LEU A 6 -27.64 45.86 6.14
C LEU A 6 -27.33 47.24 5.52
N PRO A 7 -26.31 47.97 6.01
CA PRO A 7 -25.25 48.52 5.13
C PRO A 7 -23.87 48.67 5.85
N ARG A 8 -22.71 48.99 5.24
CA ARG A 8 -22.28 49.19 3.84
C ARG A 8 -20.76 49.00 3.69
N VAL A 9 -20.33 48.78 2.45
CA VAL A 9 -18.95 48.75 1.93
C VAL A 9 -18.19 50.08 2.14
N LYS A 10 -16.85 50.01 2.29
CA LYS A 10 -15.92 51.00 1.70
C LYS A 10 -14.71 50.32 1.03
N LEU A 11 -14.50 50.68 -0.23
CA LEU A 11 -13.32 50.37 -1.04
C LEU A 11 -12.37 51.59 -0.99
N ALA A 12 -11.06 51.38 -1.06
CA ALA A 12 -10.07 52.43 -1.29
C ALA A 12 -8.97 51.90 -2.23
N ALA A 13 -8.41 52.77 -3.08
CA ALA A 13 -7.72 52.35 -4.29
C ALA A 13 -6.48 53.20 -4.62
N PHE A 14 -5.55 52.58 -5.36
CA PHE A 14 -4.50 53.17 -6.20
C PHE A 14 -3.48 54.17 -5.62
N VAL A 15 -2.20 53.84 -5.79
CA VAL A 15 -1.23 54.71 -6.50
C VAL A 15 -0.40 53.85 -7.45
N LEU A 16 -0.20 54.34 -8.68
CA LEU A 16 0.65 53.77 -9.73
C LEU A 16 1.88 54.67 -9.88
N VAL A 17 3.07 54.10 -10.09
CA VAL A 17 4.25 54.86 -10.54
C VAL A 17 4.84 54.19 -11.79
N VAL A 18 5.04 55.00 -12.83
CA VAL A 18 5.66 54.67 -14.11
C VAL A 18 6.78 55.69 -14.35
N LEU A 19 7.88 55.26 -14.98
CA LEU A 19 8.96 55.98 -15.74
C LEU A 19 10.28 55.19 -15.54
N THR A 20 11.20 54.99 -16.49
CA THR A 20 11.24 55.18 -17.95
C THR A 20 12.42 54.38 -18.55
N LEU A 21 12.28 53.89 -19.78
CA LEU A 21 13.37 53.53 -20.71
C LEU A 21 13.63 54.73 -21.65
N PRO A 22 14.82 54.95 -22.25
CA PRO A 22 15.49 53.99 -23.16
C PRO A 22 17.04 53.96 -22.96
N LEU A 23 17.94 53.46 -23.83
CA LEU A 23 17.83 52.98 -25.22
C LEU A 23 18.73 51.77 -25.56
N ALA A 24 19.92 51.96 -26.15
CA ALA A 24 20.77 50.90 -26.73
C ALA A 24 22.27 51.25 -26.76
N GLY A 25 23.11 50.20 -26.76
CA GLY A 25 24.53 50.25 -27.12
C GLY A 25 25.01 48.85 -27.49
N CYS A 26 25.41 48.64 -28.74
CA CYS A 26 25.90 47.34 -29.24
C CYS A 26 27.31 47.05 -28.71
N ASN A 27 27.59 45.80 -28.34
CA ASN A 27 28.95 45.26 -28.49
C ASN A 27 28.95 43.73 -28.61
N ASP A 28 29.56 43.21 -29.66
CA ASP A 28 29.75 41.77 -29.86
C ASP A 28 30.86 41.24 -28.95
N SER A 29 30.57 40.21 -28.15
CA SER A 29 31.62 39.34 -27.62
C SER A 29 31.10 37.93 -27.38
N LYS A 30 31.84 36.95 -27.93
CA LYS A 30 31.48 35.51 -27.90
C LYS A 30 31.35 35.01 -26.47
N ARG A 31 30.13 34.66 -26.04
CA ARG A 31 29.94 33.76 -24.89
C ARG A 31 29.98 32.32 -25.37
N THR A 32 31.09 31.64 -25.09
CA THR A 32 31.14 30.18 -25.08
C THR A 32 30.18 29.66 -24.03
N SER A 33 29.11 28.99 -24.48
CA SER A 33 28.18 28.29 -23.59
C SER A 33 28.90 27.10 -22.96
N ALA A 34 29.50 27.32 -21.78
CA ALA A 34 29.89 26.22 -20.91
C ALA A 34 28.62 25.43 -20.57
N VAL A 35 28.60 24.15 -20.91
CA VAL A 35 27.56 23.24 -20.44
C VAL A 35 27.78 23.08 -18.95
N GLU A 36 26.97 23.78 -18.13
CA GLU A 36 26.90 23.48 -16.71
C GLU A 36 26.47 22.03 -16.56
N ALA A 37 27.43 21.18 -16.14
CA ALA A 37 27.14 19.81 -15.75
C ALA A 37 26.14 19.89 -14.59
N GLY A 38 24.88 19.55 -14.86
CA GLY A 38 23.79 19.68 -13.91
C GLY A 38 24.17 18.98 -12.60
N THR A 39 24.38 19.75 -11.54
CA THR A 39 24.73 19.24 -10.23
C THR A 39 23.64 18.29 -9.79
N THR A 40 23.87 16.98 -9.90
CA THR A 40 22.99 15.98 -9.32
C THR A 40 23.05 16.19 -7.81
N THR A 41 22.05 16.89 -7.28
CA THR A 41 21.93 17.14 -5.85
C THR A 41 21.76 15.79 -5.16
N GLN A 42 22.86 15.22 -4.70
CA GLN A 42 22.87 13.94 -4.02
C GLN A 42 22.06 14.11 -2.74
N THR A 43 20.80 13.67 -2.78
CA THR A 43 19.90 13.77 -1.65
C THR A 43 20.50 13.00 -0.49
N ALA A 44 20.61 13.65 0.66
CA ALA A 44 21.16 13.03 1.85
C ALA A 44 20.40 11.73 2.15
N PRO A 45 21.08 10.64 2.54
CA PRO A 45 20.43 9.37 2.79
C PRO A 45 19.36 9.49 3.88
N PRO A 46 18.24 8.73 3.80
CA PRO A 46 17.20 8.79 4.80
C PRO A 46 17.75 8.54 6.22
N PRO A 47 17.28 9.28 7.24
CA PRO A 47 17.88 9.25 8.56
C PRO A 47 17.54 7.93 9.29
N ALA A 48 18.55 7.35 9.94
CA ALA A 48 18.50 6.02 10.55
C ALA A 48 19.25 5.97 11.88
N ARG A 49 18.88 5.04 12.77
CA ARG A 49 19.66 4.76 13.99
C ARG A 49 20.96 4.03 13.64
N THR A 50 21.95 4.14 14.50
CA THR A 50 23.24 3.44 14.41
C THR A 50 23.57 2.80 15.76
N TYR A 51 24.27 1.67 15.73
CA TYR A 51 24.68 0.93 16.93
C TYR A 51 26.16 0.59 16.85
N HIS A 52 26.88 0.69 17.97
CA HIS A 52 28.30 0.30 18.04
C HIS A 52 28.51 -1.21 17.87
N SER A 53 27.63 -2.03 18.44
CA SER A 53 27.67 -3.50 18.36
C SER A 53 27.16 -4.09 17.04
N ARG A 54 26.33 -3.32 16.31
CA ARG A 54 25.74 -3.69 15.02
C ARG A 54 25.76 -2.49 14.06
N PRO A 55 26.95 -2.05 13.60
CA PRO A 55 27.09 -0.88 12.74
C PRO A 55 26.46 -1.09 11.35
N ASP A 56 26.21 -2.34 10.96
CA ASP A 56 25.49 -2.76 9.75
C ASP A 56 23.98 -2.46 9.79
N LEU A 57 23.39 -2.40 10.99
CA LEU A 57 21.97 -2.09 11.16
C LEU A 57 21.74 -0.59 11.08
N LYS A 58 20.88 -0.19 10.13
CA LYS A 58 20.39 1.17 9.89
C LYS A 58 18.85 1.23 9.92
N PRO A 59 18.18 0.80 11.02
CA PRO A 59 16.73 0.89 11.11
C PRO A 59 16.27 2.36 11.01
N PRO A 60 15.12 2.62 10.36
CA PRO A 60 14.57 3.96 10.25
C PRO A 60 14.38 4.64 11.60
N LEU A 61 14.64 5.94 11.66
CA LEU A 61 14.32 6.73 12.86
C LEU A 61 12.80 6.91 12.98
N VAL A 62 12.25 6.46 14.10
CA VAL A 62 10.87 6.77 14.51
C VAL A 62 10.91 7.91 15.52
N ARG A 63 10.09 8.94 15.31
CA ARG A 63 9.90 10.05 16.24
C ARG A 63 8.46 10.01 16.75
N ILE A 64 8.28 9.86 18.06
CA ILE A 64 6.99 10.02 18.71
C ILE A 64 6.66 11.51 18.76
N GLY A 65 5.74 11.97 17.91
CA GLY A 65 5.34 13.38 17.84
C GLY A 65 4.52 13.83 19.05
N THR A 66 3.66 12.94 19.56
CA THR A 66 2.84 13.14 20.76
C THR A 66 2.96 11.88 21.62
N VAL A 67 3.45 12.02 22.86
CA VAL A 67 3.53 10.89 23.79
C VAL A 67 2.13 10.58 24.30
N ALA A 68 1.64 9.36 24.04
CA ALA A 68 0.36 8.91 24.55
C ALA A 68 0.48 8.48 26.02
N HIS A 69 -0.52 8.80 26.84
CA HIS A 69 -0.65 8.30 28.20
C HIS A 69 -1.57 7.07 28.25
N ARG A 70 -1.28 6.12 29.15
CA ARG A 70 -2.02 4.85 29.29
C ARG A 70 -2.00 4.00 28.00
N THR A 71 -0.86 3.95 27.32
CA THR A 71 -0.66 2.97 26.22
C THR A 71 -0.76 1.55 26.77
N GLY A 72 -1.25 0.63 25.93
CA GLY A 72 -1.23 -0.79 26.26
C GLY A 72 0.21 -1.30 26.46
N PRO A 73 0.42 -2.32 27.32
CA PRO A 73 1.70 -2.98 27.44
C PRO A 73 2.03 -3.73 26.14
N GLY A 74 3.32 -3.83 25.80
CA GLY A 74 3.80 -4.58 24.64
C GLY A 74 4.63 -3.74 23.68
N TYR A 75 4.67 -4.19 22.43
CA TYR A 75 5.48 -3.62 21.36
C TYR A 75 4.63 -3.23 20.15
N VAL A 76 5.13 -2.29 19.35
CA VAL A 76 4.56 -1.87 18.08
C VAL A 76 5.31 -2.55 16.94
N PHE A 77 4.58 -3.16 16.03
CA PHE A 77 5.08 -3.91 14.88
C PHE A 77 4.83 -3.07 13.62
N ILE A 78 5.89 -2.73 12.88
CA ILE A 78 5.80 -1.95 11.63
C ILE A 78 6.77 -2.45 10.57
N ALA A 79 6.44 -2.24 9.30
CA ALA A 79 7.28 -2.54 8.15
C ALA A 79 7.57 -1.28 7.31
N PRO A 80 8.56 -0.45 7.68
CA PRO A 80 8.92 0.73 6.90
C PRO A 80 9.48 0.34 5.52
N LYS A 81 8.84 0.82 4.45
CA LYS A 81 9.10 0.38 3.06
C LYS A 81 9.57 1.45 2.07
N MET A 82 9.19 2.72 2.24
CA MET A 82 9.39 3.76 1.21
C MET A 82 10.74 4.49 1.31
N VAL A 83 10.78 5.66 1.94
CA VAL A 83 11.97 6.53 2.01
C VAL A 83 12.78 6.17 3.25
N VAL A 84 13.49 5.03 3.17
CA VAL A 84 14.26 4.45 4.27
C VAL A 84 15.66 4.02 3.82
N ALA A 85 16.62 4.02 4.76
CA ALA A 85 17.98 3.54 4.52
C ALA A 85 18.01 2.01 4.38
N GLN A 86 17.31 1.31 5.26
CA GLN A 86 17.01 -0.12 5.17
C GLN A 86 15.50 -0.32 5.38
N ALA A 87 14.90 -1.18 4.57
CA ALA A 87 13.52 -1.64 4.73
C ALA A 87 13.50 -3.02 5.41
N GLY A 88 12.42 -3.35 6.10
CA GLY A 88 12.31 -4.61 6.85
C GLY A 88 11.27 -4.54 7.97
N PRO A 89 10.83 -5.68 8.51
CA PRO A 89 10.01 -5.71 9.71
C PRO A 89 10.80 -5.19 10.92
N MET A 90 10.15 -4.37 11.74
CA MET A 90 10.73 -3.67 12.87
C MET A 90 9.78 -3.70 14.08
N ILE A 91 10.31 -4.09 15.23
CA ILE A 91 9.63 -4.09 16.52
C ILE A 91 10.19 -2.93 17.34
N MET A 92 9.33 -2.09 17.90
CA MET A 92 9.71 -0.99 18.79
C MET A 92 8.83 -0.95 20.05
N ASP A 93 9.32 -0.28 21.10
CA ASP A 93 8.51 0.00 22.28
C ASP A 93 7.60 1.24 22.08
N ASN A 94 6.77 1.54 23.10
CA ASN A 94 5.90 2.72 23.13
C ASN A 94 6.65 4.08 23.15
N ARG A 95 7.98 4.08 23.24
CA ARG A 95 8.84 5.28 23.19
C ARG A 95 9.50 5.45 21.81
N GLY A 96 9.32 4.49 20.90
CA GLY A 96 9.97 4.46 19.59
C GLY A 96 11.40 3.92 19.61
N GLU A 97 11.83 3.27 20.69
CA GLU A 97 13.11 2.57 20.76
C GLU A 97 13.00 1.20 20.08
N VAL A 98 13.98 0.90 19.21
CA VAL A 98 13.96 -0.30 18.38
C VAL A 98 14.42 -1.50 19.20
N ILE A 99 13.55 -2.50 19.31
CA ILE A 99 13.78 -3.75 20.05
C ILE A 99 14.34 -4.82 19.13
N TRP A 100 13.84 -4.87 17.89
CA TRP A 100 14.32 -5.79 16.86
C TRP A 100 14.13 -5.19 15.47
N PHE A 101 15.06 -5.47 14.57
CA PHE A 101 14.97 -5.09 13.16
C PHE A 101 15.66 -6.13 12.28
N LYS A 102 14.97 -6.53 11.20
CA LYS A 102 15.53 -7.42 10.19
C LYS A 102 15.59 -6.68 8.84
N PRO A 103 16.73 -6.08 8.47
CA PRO A 103 16.86 -5.48 7.14
C PRO A 103 16.69 -6.56 6.07
N LEU A 104 15.93 -6.23 5.02
CA LEU A 104 15.70 -7.09 3.86
C LEU A 104 16.31 -6.45 2.60
N ASN A 105 16.66 -7.29 1.64
CA ASN A 105 17.15 -6.89 0.31
C ASN A 105 16.01 -6.45 -0.64
N THR A 106 14.80 -6.24 -0.12
CA THR A 106 13.67 -5.65 -0.84
C THR A 106 13.08 -4.51 -0.02
N ARG A 107 12.48 -3.54 -0.71
CA ARG A 107 11.60 -2.53 -0.11
C ARG A 107 10.16 -3.00 0.05
N GLY A 108 9.71 -4.01 -0.70
CA GLY A 108 8.40 -4.59 -0.52
C GLY A 108 8.35 -5.43 0.76
N VAL A 109 7.83 -4.82 1.83
CA VAL A 109 7.57 -5.44 3.14
C VAL A 109 6.28 -4.82 3.69
N THR A 110 5.27 -5.63 3.99
CA THR A 110 3.99 -5.18 4.55
C THR A 110 3.45 -6.18 5.57
N ASP A 111 2.40 -5.75 6.27
CA ASP A 111 1.63 -6.63 7.14
C ASP A 111 2.46 -7.37 8.20
N PHE A 112 3.37 -6.63 8.83
CA PHE A 112 4.20 -7.17 9.89
C PHE A 112 3.44 -7.19 11.22
N ARG A 113 3.06 -8.39 11.69
CA ARG A 113 2.29 -8.62 12.92
C ARG A 113 2.66 -9.93 13.61
N VAL A 114 2.12 -10.11 14.81
CA VAL A 114 2.13 -11.38 15.54
C VAL A 114 0.87 -12.17 15.18
N GLN A 115 1.02 -13.45 14.89
CA GLN A 115 -0.06 -14.40 14.69
C GLN A 115 0.23 -15.69 15.48
N HIS A 116 -0.60 -16.73 15.35
CA HIS A 116 -0.34 -18.04 15.93
C HIS A 116 -0.25 -19.12 14.85
N TYR A 117 0.69 -20.05 15.01
CA TYR A 117 0.87 -21.21 14.14
C TYR A 117 1.31 -22.41 15.00
N HIS A 118 0.64 -23.56 14.86
CA HIS A 118 0.70 -24.72 15.76
C HIS A 118 0.56 -24.33 17.23
N GLY A 119 -0.39 -23.43 17.51
CA GLY A 119 -0.67 -22.89 18.85
C GLY A 119 0.42 -22.01 19.46
N LYS A 120 1.49 -21.68 18.72
CA LYS A 120 2.61 -20.85 19.20
C LYS A 120 2.60 -19.47 18.54
N PRO A 121 2.98 -18.40 19.26
CA PRO A 121 3.11 -17.08 18.67
C PRO A 121 4.23 -17.08 17.61
N VAL A 122 3.94 -16.48 16.46
CA VAL A 122 4.85 -16.33 15.32
C VAL A 122 4.83 -14.91 14.79
N LEU A 123 5.92 -14.51 14.16
CA LEU A 123 6.04 -13.26 13.42
C LEU A 123 5.74 -13.51 11.94
N THR A 124 4.86 -12.71 11.35
CA THR A 124 4.46 -12.84 9.94
C THR A 124 4.63 -11.54 9.20
N TRP A 125 4.97 -11.60 7.91
CA TRP A 125 4.88 -10.44 7.00
C TRP A 125 4.82 -10.89 5.53
N TRP A 126 4.23 -10.05 4.68
CA TRP A 126 4.40 -10.16 3.22
C TRP A 126 5.75 -9.55 2.80
N ARG A 127 6.41 -10.15 1.81
CA ARG A 127 7.60 -9.63 1.16
C ARG A 127 7.56 -9.84 -0.36
N GLY A 128 8.09 -8.90 -1.12
CA GLY A 128 8.13 -9.00 -2.58
C GLY A 128 8.48 -7.68 -3.28
N HIS A 129 7.93 -7.47 -4.46
CA HIS A 129 7.89 -6.22 -5.21
C HIS A 129 6.49 -5.61 -5.14
N VAL A 130 6.38 -4.27 -5.13
CA VAL A 130 5.09 -3.56 -5.15
C VAL A 130 5.05 -2.68 -6.38
N SER A 131 4.04 -2.88 -7.21
CA SER A 131 3.80 -2.04 -8.39
C SER A 131 3.39 -0.61 -7.99
N ASN A 132 3.54 0.34 -8.91
CA ASN A 132 3.13 1.73 -8.69
C ASN A 132 1.62 1.92 -8.48
N VAL A 133 0.80 0.87 -8.66
CA VAL A 133 -0.66 0.88 -8.44
C VAL A 133 -1.08 0.10 -7.18
N GLY A 134 -0.12 -0.31 -6.33
CA GLY A 134 -0.41 -0.96 -5.05
C GLY A 134 -0.50 -2.49 -5.09
N VAL A 135 -0.64 -3.09 -6.28
CA VAL A 135 -0.64 -4.56 -6.46
C VAL A 135 0.74 -5.14 -6.12
N GLY A 136 0.76 -6.17 -5.27
CA GLY A 136 1.95 -6.94 -4.89
C GLY A 136 2.33 -8.05 -5.87
N ASP A 137 3.64 -8.27 -5.96
CA ASP A 137 4.27 -9.47 -6.52
C ASP A 137 5.18 -10.06 -5.43
N GLY A 138 4.67 -10.99 -4.63
CA GLY A 138 5.39 -11.50 -3.48
C GLY A 138 4.81 -12.75 -2.83
N TRP A 139 5.21 -12.95 -1.57
CA TRP A 139 4.86 -14.10 -0.75
C TRP A 139 4.97 -13.76 0.74
N TYR A 140 4.44 -14.63 1.57
CA TYR A 140 4.40 -14.43 3.02
C TYR A 140 5.45 -15.31 3.70
N VAL A 141 5.97 -14.86 4.83
CA VAL A 141 6.93 -15.62 5.62
C VAL A 141 6.52 -15.66 7.09
N ILE A 142 6.78 -16.80 7.72
CA ILE A 142 6.45 -17.07 9.12
C ILE A 142 7.76 -17.34 9.88
N TYR A 143 7.94 -16.69 11.03
CA TYR A 143 9.14 -16.75 11.85
C TYR A 143 8.80 -17.11 13.31
N ASP A 144 9.64 -17.91 13.96
CA ASP A 144 9.47 -18.29 15.37
C ASP A 144 9.84 -17.17 16.36
N THR A 145 9.58 -17.38 17.65
CA THR A 145 9.98 -16.49 18.75
C THR A 145 11.50 -16.40 18.97
N SER A 146 12.29 -17.22 18.27
CA SER A 146 13.75 -17.13 18.18
C SER A 146 14.22 -16.36 16.92
N TYR A 147 13.29 -15.73 16.20
CA TYR A 147 13.52 -14.95 14.99
C TYR A 147 14.12 -15.75 13.82
N ARG A 148 13.81 -17.04 13.72
CA ARG A 148 14.19 -17.92 12.60
C ARG A 148 12.99 -18.21 11.69
N PRO A 149 13.19 -18.35 10.36
CA PRO A 149 12.11 -18.76 9.47
C PRO A 149 11.62 -20.16 9.81
N VAL A 150 10.30 -20.37 9.77
CA VAL A 150 9.65 -21.68 9.93
C VAL A 150 8.81 -22.09 8.73
N ALA A 151 8.30 -21.14 7.94
CA ALA A 151 7.61 -21.41 6.67
C ALA A 151 7.66 -20.20 5.74
N GLU A 152 7.53 -20.46 4.43
CA GLU A 152 7.09 -19.47 3.44
C GLU A 152 5.74 -19.93 2.89
N VAL A 153 4.82 -19.00 2.64
CA VAL A 153 3.49 -19.27 2.10
C VAL A 153 3.32 -18.52 0.79
N ARG A 154 2.82 -19.21 -0.23
CA ARG A 154 2.60 -18.70 -1.58
C ARG A 154 1.19 -19.07 -2.03
N PRO A 155 0.54 -18.27 -2.89
CA PRO A 155 -0.66 -18.72 -3.58
C PRO A 155 -0.39 -19.94 -4.46
N GLY A 156 -1.42 -20.76 -4.67
CA GLY A 156 -1.44 -21.76 -5.73
C GLY A 156 -1.92 -21.18 -7.07
N ASN A 157 -2.22 -22.07 -8.02
CA ASN A 157 -2.82 -21.73 -9.33
C ASN A 157 -2.03 -20.70 -10.17
N GLU A 158 -0.68 -20.69 -10.04
CA GLU A 158 0.22 -19.73 -10.70
C GLU A 158 -0.02 -18.25 -10.33
N LEU A 159 -0.78 -18.03 -9.25
CA LEU A 159 -1.06 -16.70 -8.69
C LEU A 159 0.09 -16.22 -7.79
N VAL A 160 0.10 -14.92 -7.50
CA VAL A 160 1.17 -14.26 -6.75
C VAL A 160 0.59 -13.46 -5.58
N GLY A 161 1.25 -13.52 -4.42
CA GLY A 161 0.71 -13.01 -3.16
C GLY A 161 0.73 -11.48 -3.13
N ASP A 162 -0.43 -10.88 -2.81
CA ASP A 162 -0.59 -9.44 -2.72
C ASP A 162 -0.19 -8.88 -1.34
N VAL A 163 0.07 -7.57 -1.29
CA VAL A 163 0.63 -6.85 -0.13
C VAL A 163 -0.32 -6.64 1.04
N HIS A 164 -1.64 -6.76 0.85
CA HIS A 164 -2.61 -6.18 1.78
C HIS A 164 -2.91 -7.06 3.00
N GLU A 165 -3.09 -8.37 2.83
CA GLU A 165 -3.61 -9.26 3.87
C GLU A 165 -2.89 -10.62 3.91
N PHE A 166 -2.64 -11.11 5.13
CA PHE A 166 -2.13 -12.46 5.41
C PHE A 166 -2.58 -12.92 6.79
N LEU A 167 -3.57 -13.81 6.86
CA LEU A 167 -4.18 -14.29 8.09
C LEU A 167 -3.94 -15.80 8.25
N ILE A 168 -3.24 -16.20 9.31
CA ILE A 168 -3.15 -17.61 9.73
C ILE A 168 -4.42 -17.97 10.50
N THR A 169 -5.13 -18.99 10.06
CA THR A 169 -6.37 -19.44 10.69
C THR A 169 -6.10 -20.34 11.89
N LYS A 170 -7.12 -20.55 12.72
CA LYS A 170 -7.08 -21.51 13.85
C LYS A 170 -6.81 -22.97 13.44
N ASN A 171 -6.85 -23.29 12.15
CA ASN A 171 -6.62 -24.62 11.59
C ASN A 171 -5.21 -24.76 10.97
N ASP A 172 -4.30 -23.81 11.23
CA ASP A 172 -2.93 -23.78 10.68
C ASP A 172 -2.87 -23.70 9.13
N THR A 173 -3.93 -23.14 8.54
CA THR A 173 -4.03 -22.71 7.13
C THR A 173 -3.78 -21.20 7.02
N ALA A 174 -3.53 -20.68 5.82
CA ALA A 174 -3.35 -19.25 5.58
C ALA A 174 -4.34 -18.72 4.54
N LEU A 175 -5.04 -17.64 4.90
CA LEU A 175 -5.83 -16.78 4.03
C LEU A 175 -5.03 -15.56 3.60
N PHE A 176 -5.18 -15.10 2.36
CA PHE A 176 -4.54 -13.88 1.86
C PHE A 176 -5.23 -13.32 0.63
N THR A 177 -4.93 -12.07 0.31
CA THR A 177 -5.33 -11.42 -0.93
C THR A 177 -4.41 -11.78 -2.09
N VAL A 178 -4.98 -11.77 -3.29
CA VAL A 178 -4.29 -11.89 -4.58
C VAL A 178 -4.96 -10.92 -5.56
N TYR A 179 -4.19 -10.37 -6.50
CA TYR A 179 -4.75 -9.71 -7.68
C TYR A 179 -4.42 -10.49 -8.95
N HIS A 180 -5.43 -10.73 -9.78
CA HIS A 180 -5.26 -11.32 -11.11
C HIS A 180 -5.73 -10.36 -12.19
N ARG A 181 -5.07 -10.34 -13.35
CA ARG A 181 -5.45 -9.46 -14.46
C ARG A 181 -6.37 -10.18 -15.43
N LEU A 182 -7.67 -9.87 -15.40
CA LEU A 182 -8.66 -10.47 -16.30
C LEU A 182 -9.05 -9.51 -17.43
N PRO A 183 -9.06 -9.92 -18.72
CA PRO A 183 -9.65 -9.14 -19.81
C PRO A 183 -11.18 -9.05 -19.67
N VAL A 184 -11.74 -7.83 -19.69
CA VAL A 184 -13.18 -7.57 -19.48
C VAL A 184 -13.60 -6.33 -20.30
N ASP A 185 -14.80 -6.37 -20.88
CA ASP A 185 -15.41 -5.21 -21.54
C ASP A 185 -15.90 -4.19 -20.49
N LEU A 186 -15.33 -2.98 -20.50
CA LEU A 186 -15.64 -1.92 -19.53
C LEU A 186 -16.62 -0.88 -20.08
N SER A 187 -17.21 -1.09 -21.27
CA SER A 187 -18.13 -0.13 -21.89
C SER A 187 -19.37 0.15 -21.04
N SER A 188 -19.85 -0.83 -20.27
CA SER A 188 -20.98 -0.69 -19.33
C SER A 188 -20.74 0.34 -18.22
N VAL A 189 -19.49 0.61 -17.86
CA VAL A 189 -19.08 1.63 -16.89
C VAL A 189 -18.48 2.88 -17.56
N GLY A 190 -18.48 2.96 -18.89
CA GLY A 190 -17.86 4.07 -19.65
C GLY A 190 -16.33 3.96 -19.82
N GLY A 191 -15.77 2.77 -19.58
CA GLY A 191 -14.38 2.41 -19.90
C GLY A 191 -14.20 1.89 -21.33
N PRO A 192 -12.98 1.43 -21.69
CA PRO A 192 -12.69 0.86 -23.00
C PRO A 192 -13.35 -0.50 -23.20
N LYS A 193 -13.81 -0.77 -24.43
CA LYS A 193 -14.35 -2.08 -24.84
C LYS A 193 -13.32 -3.21 -24.72
N GLU A 194 -12.08 -2.94 -25.10
CA GLU A 194 -10.94 -3.86 -24.91
C GLU A 194 -10.23 -3.54 -23.59
N GLY A 195 -10.96 -3.71 -22.49
CA GLY A 195 -10.48 -3.45 -21.14
C GLY A 195 -9.83 -4.65 -20.47
N SER A 196 -9.38 -4.43 -19.24
CA SER A 196 -9.04 -5.48 -18.28
C SER A 196 -9.32 -4.95 -16.88
N ILE A 197 -9.64 -5.83 -15.93
CA ILE A 197 -9.75 -5.51 -14.50
C ILE A 197 -8.54 -6.02 -13.73
N TRP A 198 -8.36 -5.50 -12.53
CA TRP A 198 -7.76 -6.26 -11.44
C TRP A 198 -8.89 -6.99 -10.71
N ASP A 199 -8.94 -8.31 -10.88
CA ASP A 199 -9.82 -9.22 -10.14
C ASP A 199 -9.22 -9.43 -8.74
N GLY A 200 -10.02 -9.18 -7.71
CA GLY A 200 -9.61 -9.30 -6.31
C GLY A 200 -9.93 -10.69 -5.80
N ILE A 201 -8.90 -11.46 -5.51
CA ILE A 201 -9.01 -12.87 -5.14
C ILE A 201 -8.73 -13.03 -3.64
N VAL A 202 -9.52 -13.88 -2.99
CA VAL A 202 -9.26 -14.40 -1.64
C VAL A 202 -8.96 -15.88 -1.77
N GLN A 203 -7.74 -16.29 -1.42
CA GLN A 203 -7.31 -17.69 -1.48
C GLN A 203 -6.92 -18.18 -0.08
N GLU A 204 -7.22 -19.45 0.21
CA GLU A 204 -6.72 -20.18 1.37
C GLU A 204 -5.82 -21.32 0.91
N VAL A 205 -4.68 -21.48 1.57
CA VAL A 205 -3.80 -22.65 1.40
C VAL A 205 -3.48 -23.33 2.74
N ASP A 206 -3.24 -24.62 2.65
CA ASP A 206 -2.57 -25.39 3.71
C ASP A 206 -1.10 -24.95 3.80
N ILE A 207 -0.65 -24.46 4.97
CA ILE A 207 0.70 -23.88 5.13
C ILE A 207 1.80 -24.92 4.95
N ALA A 208 1.55 -26.19 5.33
CA ALA A 208 2.55 -27.24 5.30
C ALA A 208 2.77 -27.84 3.90
N THR A 209 1.73 -27.84 3.06
CA THR A 209 1.73 -28.49 1.73
C THR A 209 1.61 -27.53 0.56
N GLY A 210 1.21 -26.27 0.79
CA GLY A 210 0.92 -25.29 -0.27
C GLY A 210 -0.35 -25.59 -1.07
N ARG A 211 -1.16 -26.59 -0.67
CA ARG A 211 -2.39 -26.97 -1.38
C ARG A 211 -3.46 -25.91 -1.18
N VAL A 212 -4.04 -25.41 -2.27
CA VAL A 212 -5.23 -24.55 -2.26
C VAL A 212 -6.42 -25.31 -1.65
N LEU A 213 -7.05 -24.71 -0.65
CA LEU A 213 -8.22 -25.23 0.06
C LEU A 213 -9.49 -24.44 -0.30
N PHE A 214 -9.33 -23.14 -0.56
CA PHE A 214 -10.40 -22.24 -0.96
C PHE A 214 -9.85 -21.17 -1.91
N GLU A 215 -10.70 -20.69 -2.81
CA GLU A 215 -10.39 -19.61 -3.74
C GLU A 215 -11.71 -18.94 -4.16
N TRP A 216 -11.80 -17.63 -3.99
CA TRP A 216 -12.94 -16.81 -4.38
C TRP A 216 -12.45 -15.62 -5.19
N HIS A 217 -13.20 -15.28 -6.24
CA HIS A 217 -12.91 -14.19 -7.16
C HIS A 217 -13.99 -13.12 -6.99
N SER A 218 -13.60 -11.85 -6.90
CA SER A 218 -14.55 -10.75 -6.88
C SER A 218 -15.33 -10.66 -8.19
N TYR A 219 -14.74 -11.05 -9.31
CA TYR A 219 -15.44 -11.12 -10.60
C TYR A 219 -15.86 -12.57 -10.92
N PRO A 220 -17.13 -12.83 -11.28
CA PRO A 220 -18.22 -11.89 -11.53
C PRO A 220 -19.18 -11.70 -10.33
N GLU A 221 -18.87 -12.22 -9.14
CA GLU A 221 -19.78 -12.22 -7.97
C GLU A 221 -20.12 -10.80 -7.46
N VAL A 222 -19.23 -9.83 -7.66
CA VAL A 222 -19.41 -8.39 -7.40
C VAL A 222 -19.29 -7.64 -8.72
N ALA A 223 -20.29 -6.81 -9.04
CA ALA A 223 -20.38 -6.16 -10.34
C ALA A 223 -19.39 -5.00 -10.48
N ILE A 224 -18.76 -4.87 -11.66
CA ILE A 224 -17.81 -3.78 -11.94
C ILE A 224 -18.41 -2.36 -11.83
N ALA A 225 -19.74 -2.25 -11.82
CA ALA A 225 -20.50 -1.02 -11.66
C ALA A 225 -20.72 -0.61 -10.19
N GLU A 226 -20.44 -1.47 -9.21
CA GLU A 226 -20.46 -1.14 -7.78
C GLU A 226 -19.26 -0.30 -7.33
N SER A 227 -18.24 -0.20 -8.19
CA SER A 227 -17.04 0.60 -7.94
C SER A 227 -17.32 2.10 -8.01
N TYR A 228 -16.92 2.81 -6.95
CA TYR A 228 -16.84 4.26 -6.87
C TYR A 228 -15.52 4.81 -7.44
N ALA A 229 -14.53 3.96 -7.70
CA ALA A 229 -13.31 4.37 -8.40
C ALA A 229 -13.60 4.66 -9.88
N PRO A 230 -13.03 5.72 -10.48
CA PRO A 230 -13.29 6.04 -11.88
C PRO A 230 -12.65 4.99 -12.81
N PRO A 231 -13.36 4.53 -13.86
CA PRO A 231 -12.81 3.57 -14.82
C PRO A 231 -11.63 4.18 -15.60
N PRO A 232 -10.65 3.36 -16.01
CA PRO A 232 -9.47 3.83 -16.72
C PRO A 232 -9.86 4.31 -18.12
N LYS A 233 -9.38 5.49 -18.51
CA LYS A 233 -9.53 5.99 -19.88
C LYS A 233 -8.36 5.50 -20.74
N ALA A 234 -8.65 5.02 -21.94
CA ALA A 234 -7.61 4.83 -22.96
C ALA A 234 -6.99 6.19 -23.30
N LYS A 235 -5.66 6.26 -23.35
CA LYS A 235 -4.94 7.41 -23.91
C LYS A 235 -4.66 7.14 -25.38
N ALA A 236 -4.61 8.17 -26.21
CA ALA A 236 -4.26 8.01 -27.62
C ALA A 236 -2.90 7.28 -27.75
N GLY A 237 -2.88 6.16 -28.48
CA GLY A 237 -1.70 5.33 -28.67
C GLY A 237 -1.27 4.42 -27.51
N ALA A 238 -2.04 4.32 -26.42
CA ALA A 238 -1.69 3.47 -25.27
C ALA A 238 -2.87 2.65 -24.74
N LYS A 239 -2.60 1.38 -24.38
CA LYS A 239 -3.56 0.53 -23.67
C LYS A 239 -3.91 1.16 -22.31
N ALA A 240 -5.18 1.06 -21.93
CA ALA A 240 -5.62 1.45 -20.59
C ALA A 240 -4.94 0.56 -19.53
N ALA A 241 -4.71 1.13 -18.34
CA ALA A 241 -4.36 0.34 -17.16
C ALA A 241 -5.55 -0.59 -16.80
N PRO A 242 -5.32 -1.72 -16.10
CA PRO A 242 -6.42 -2.52 -15.59
C PRO A 242 -7.28 -1.70 -14.62
N TYR A 243 -8.59 -1.89 -14.69
CA TYR A 243 -9.54 -1.25 -13.81
C TYR A 243 -9.54 -1.95 -12.46
N ASP A 244 -9.01 -1.24 -11.48
CA ASP A 244 -9.05 -1.60 -10.07
C ASP A 244 -10.44 -1.27 -9.49
N TYR A 245 -11.43 -2.10 -9.79
CA TYR A 245 -12.83 -1.84 -9.43
C TYR A 245 -13.14 -2.24 -7.98
N PHE A 246 -12.55 -3.35 -7.52
CA PHE A 246 -12.85 -3.93 -6.22
C PHE A 246 -11.85 -3.44 -5.15
N HIS A 247 -10.55 -3.57 -5.43
CA HIS A 247 -9.45 -3.25 -4.53
C HIS A 247 -9.58 -3.96 -3.17
N VAL A 248 -9.37 -5.28 -3.17
CA VAL A 248 -9.44 -6.16 -2.00
C VAL A 248 -8.30 -5.86 -1.03
N ASN A 249 -8.64 -5.57 0.23
CA ASN A 249 -7.69 -4.99 1.19
C ASN A 249 -7.59 -5.68 2.55
N SER A 250 -8.62 -6.41 2.99
CA SER A 250 -8.53 -7.19 4.23
C SER A 250 -9.53 -8.34 4.24
N ILE A 251 -9.21 -9.35 5.05
CA ILE A 251 -10.01 -10.56 5.26
C ILE A 251 -10.10 -10.81 6.76
N ASP A 252 -11.30 -11.06 7.27
CA ASP A 252 -11.49 -11.60 8.62
C ASP A 252 -12.38 -12.86 8.57
N MET A 253 -12.32 -13.69 9.60
CA MET A 253 -13.09 -14.91 9.74
C MET A 253 -14.18 -14.77 10.80
N GLU A 254 -15.42 -15.03 10.41
CA GLU A 254 -16.53 -15.04 11.34
C GLU A 254 -16.65 -16.35 12.14
N ALA A 255 -17.41 -16.30 13.23
CA ALA A 255 -17.76 -17.47 14.03
C ALA A 255 -18.56 -18.53 13.25
N SER A 256 -19.31 -18.11 12.21
CA SER A 256 -20.01 -18.96 11.24
C SER A 256 -19.05 -19.80 10.37
N GLY A 257 -17.80 -19.33 10.21
CA GLY A 257 -16.83 -19.83 9.23
C GLY A 257 -16.86 -19.07 7.89
N ASN A 258 -17.77 -18.10 7.73
CA ASN A 258 -17.79 -17.18 6.59
C ASN A 258 -16.61 -16.19 6.66
N LEU A 259 -16.37 -15.49 5.55
CA LEU A 259 -15.30 -14.51 5.42
C LEU A 259 -15.89 -13.11 5.28
N LEU A 260 -15.40 -12.16 6.07
CA LEU A 260 -15.63 -10.73 5.84
C LEU A 260 -14.50 -10.19 4.97
N VAL A 261 -14.82 -9.62 3.82
CA VAL A 261 -13.85 -9.13 2.84
C VAL A 261 -14.06 -7.65 2.57
N SER A 262 -13.04 -6.84 2.88
CA SER A 262 -13.07 -5.39 2.68
C SER A 262 -12.57 -5.02 1.28
N ALA A 263 -13.38 -4.23 0.57
CA ALA A 263 -13.10 -3.75 -0.78
C ALA A 263 -13.10 -2.21 -0.78
N ARG A 264 -11.93 -1.61 -0.98
CA ARG A 264 -11.76 -0.16 -0.86
C ARG A 264 -12.55 0.59 -1.92
N ASN A 265 -12.59 0.08 -3.16
CA ASN A 265 -13.07 0.85 -4.30
C ASN A 265 -14.58 0.70 -4.52
N THR A 266 -15.23 -0.31 -3.94
CA THR A 266 -16.71 -0.39 -3.81
C THR A 266 -17.21 0.18 -2.47
N HIS A 267 -16.31 0.70 -1.62
CA HIS A 267 -16.62 1.28 -0.31
C HIS A 267 -17.38 0.32 0.64
N THR A 268 -17.21 -0.99 0.47
CA THR A 268 -18.07 -2.02 1.06
C THR A 268 -17.25 -3.14 1.73
N VAL A 269 -17.82 -3.72 2.79
CA VAL A 269 -17.36 -5.01 3.35
C VAL A 269 -18.42 -6.06 2.99
N TYR A 270 -17.98 -7.14 2.37
CA TYR A 270 -18.85 -8.24 1.91
C TYR A 270 -18.71 -9.43 2.86
N GLU A 271 -19.83 -10.04 3.25
CA GLU A 271 -19.82 -11.39 3.83
C GLU A 271 -19.85 -12.41 2.69
N ILE A 272 -18.96 -13.42 2.75
CA ILE A 272 -18.87 -14.48 1.76
C ILE A 272 -19.14 -15.83 2.44
N ASP A 273 -20.19 -16.52 2.00
CA ASP A 273 -20.44 -17.90 2.38
C ASP A 273 -19.31 -18.80 1.84
N ARG A 274 -18.54 -19.37 2.76
CA ARG A 274 -17.31 -20.10 2.44
C ARG A 274 -17.56 -21.45 1.74
N LYS A 275 -18.80 -21.97 1.74
CA LYS A 275 -19.15 -23.26 1.14
C LYS A 275 -19.63 -23.11 -0.30
N THR A 276 -20.46 -22.09 -0.54
CA THR A 276 -21.13 -21.80 -1.80
C THR A 276 -20.39 -20.75 -2.63
N LYS A 277 -19.43 -20.03 -2.02
CA LYS A 277 -18.66 -18.93 -2.63
C LYS A 277 -19.52 -17.72 -3.02
N LYS A 278 -20.68 -17.55 -2.39
CA LYS A 278 -21.62 -16.46 -2.65
C LYS A 278 -21.46 -15.32 -1.66
N VAL A 279 -21.63 -14.10 -2.17
CA VAL A 279 -21.87 -12.91 -1.36
C VAL A 279 -23.27 -13.03 -0.73
N LEU A 280 -23.39 -12.64 0.54
CA LEU A 280 -24.63 -12.67 1.34
C LEU A 280 -25.27 -11.29 1.51
#